data_AF-A0A7K1T7C6-F1
#
_entry.id   AF-A0A7K1T7C6-F1
#
_cell.length_a   1.000
_cell.length_b   1.000
_cell.length_c   1.000
_cell.angle_alpha   90.00
_cell.angle_beta   90.00
_cell.angle_gamma   90.00
#
_symmetry.space_group_name_H-M   'P 1'
#
loop_
_entity.id
_entity.type
_entity.pdbx_description
1 polymer ?
#
loop_
_entity_poly.entity_id
_entity_poly.type
_entity_poly.pdbx_seq_one_letter_code
_entity_poly.pdbx_strand_id
1 'polypeptide(L)' 'MPYEKGNGKTAVIALGGNALGNTPQEQLELVQNTAKHIVDMIQDG' A
#
# COMPACT_ATOMS: atom_id res chain seq x y z
N MET A 1 -15.89 0.70 5.62
CA MET A 1 -16.34 2.01 5.09
C MET A 1 -15.76 2.20 3.69
N PRO A 2 -16.57 2.46 2.65
CA PRO A 2 -16.04 2.75 1.32
C PRO A 2 -15.23 4.06 1.32
N TYR A 3 -14.25 4.17 0.43
CA TYR A 3 -13.48 5.40 0.24
C TYR A 3 -14.42 6.57 -0.13
N GLU A 4 -14.39 7.64 0.65
CA GLU A 4 -15.07 8.90 0.33
C GLU A 4 -14.06 9.92 -0.19
N LYS A 5 -14.25 10.35 -1.44
CA LYS A 5 -13.39 11.34 -2.08
C LYS A 5 -13.68 12.73 -1.53
N GLY A 6 -12.68 13.36 -0.91
CA GLY A 6 -12.75 14.76 -0.49
C GLY A 6 -12.70 15.76 -1.67
N ASN A 7 -12.93 17.05 -1.39
CA ASN A 7 -12.96 18.13 -2.39
C ASN A 7 -11.59 18.48 -3.01
N GLY A 8 -10.52 17.80 -2.61
CA GLY A 8 -9.17 18.02 -3.12
C GLY A 8 -8.90 17.32 -4.46
N LYS A 9 -7.75 17.65 -5.08
CA LYS A 9 -7.26 16.89 -6.24
C LYS A 9 -6.78 15.51 -5.77
N THR A 10 -7.18 14.47 -6.50
CA THR A 10 -6.74 13.09 -6.26
C THR A 10 -5.71 12.71 -7.30
N ALA A 11 -4.61 12.09 -6.87
CA ALA A 11 -3.61 11.49 -7.75
C ALA A 11 -3.53 9.99 -7.45
N VAL A 12 -3.39 9.18 -8.50
CA VAL A 12 -3.05 7.76 -8.38
C VAL A 12 -1.56 7.64 -8.67
N ILE A 13 -0.80 7.15 -7.69
CA ILE A 13 0.64 6.96 -7.82
C ILE A 13 0.92 5.48 -7.98
N ALA A 14 1.44 5.09 -9.15
CA ALA A 14 2.00 3.77 -9.35
C ALA A 14 3.48 3.80 -8.91
N LEU A 15 3.79 3.06 -7.84
CA LEU A 15 5.17 2.89 -7.40
C LEU A 15 5.88 1.88 -8.31
N GLY A 16 7.10 2.19 -8.76
CA GLY A 16 7.96 1.22 -9.47
C GLY A 16 8.66 0.26 -8.49
N GLY A 17 9.22 -0.85 -8.99
CA GLY A 17 9.85 -1.89 -8.13
C GLY A 17 10.91 -1.33 -7.18
N ASN A 18 11.79 -0.46 -7.66
CA ASN A 18 12.87 0.12 -6.85
C ASN A 18 12.39 1.14 -5.81
N ALA A 19 11.14 1.59 -5.86
CA ALA A 19 10.57 2.49 -4.84
C ALA A 19 10.30 1.75 -3.52
N LEU A 20 10.29 0.41 -3.57
CA LEU A 20 10.04 -0.47 -2.44
C LEU A 20 11.33 -1.16 -1.94
N GLY A 21 12.52 -0.84 -2.44
CA GLY A 21 13.78 -1.50 -2.05
C GLY A 21 14.68 -1.79 -3.23
N ASN A 22 15.95 -2.09 -2.97
CA ASN A 22 16.96 -2.27 -4.02
C ASN A 22 17.10 -3.72 -4.48
N THR A 23 16.63 -4.69 -3.68
CA THR A 23 16.68 -6.12 -4.02
C THR A 23 15.28 -6.75 -4.06
N PRO A 24 15.07 -7.82 -4.84
CA PRO A 24 13.79 -8.53 -4.87
C PRO A 24 13.33 -9.05 -3.50
N GLN A 25 14.28 -9.45 -2.65
CA GLN A 25 14.00 -9.95 -1.30
C GLN A 25 13.45 -8.84 -0.40
N GLU A 26 14.11 -7.67 -0.37
CA GLU A 26 13.64 -6.49 0.36
C GLU A 26 12.24 -6.07 -0.10
N GLN A 27 12.02 -6.04 -1.42
CA GLN A 27 10.72 -5.67 -1.98
C GLN A 27 9.63 -6.67 -1.57
N LEU A 28 9.91 -7.97 -1.61
CA LEU A 28 8.96 -9.00 -1.19
C LEU A 28 8.59 -8.85 0.29
N GLU A 29 9.58 -8.63 1.15
CA GLU A 29 9.35 -8.44 2.59
C GLU A 29 8.49 -7.20 2.86
N LEU A 30 8.79 -6.08 2.20
CA LEU A 30 8.03 -4.84 2.34
C LEU A 30 6.59 -4.95 1.83
N VAL A 31 6.38 -5.70 0.73
CA VAL A 31 5.03 -6.01 0.24
C VAL A 31 4.26 -6.89 1.23
N GLN A 32 4.88 -7.94 1.76
CA GLN A 32 4.24 -8.85 2.72
C GLN A 32 3.83 -8.12 4.01
N ASN A 33 4.73 -7.30 4.55
CA ASN A 33 4.47 -6.51 5.75
C ASN A 33 3.32 -5.51 5.52
N THR A 34 3.33 -4.81 4.38
CA THR A 34 2.27 -3.85 4.03
C THR A 34 0.93 -4.55 3.84
N ALA A 35 0.90 -5.70 3.16
CA ALA A 35 -0.32 -6.46 2.92
C ALA A 35 -0.98 -6.94 4.22
N LYS A 36 -0.19 -7.39 5.20
CA LYS A 36 -0.70 -7.79 6.52
C LYS A 36 -1.44 -6.65 7.20
N HIS A 37 -0.84 -5.46 7.25
CA HIS A 37 -1.47 -4.28 7.86
C HIS A 37 -2.78 -3.89 7.18
N ILE A 38 -2.89 -4.04 5.86
CA ILE A 38 -4.13 -3.79 5.12
C ILE A 38 -5.22 -4.79 5.52
N VAL A 39 -4.87 -6.08 5.63
CA VAL A 39 -5.81 -7.12 6.05
C VAL A 39 -6.28 -6.87 7.49
N ASP A 40 -5.36 -6.57 8.41
CA ASP A 40 -5.69 -6.26 9.80
C ASP A 40 -6.68 -5.07 9.88
N MET A 41 -6.43 -3.99 9.13
CA MET A 41 -7.34 -2.83 9.07
C MET A 41 -8.72 -3.15 8.49
N ILE A 42 -8.84 -4.14 7.59
CA ILE A 42 -10.12 -4.60 7.05
C ILE A 42 -10.86 -5.48 8.06
N GLN A 43 -10.13 -6.29 8.84
CA GLN A 43 -10.73 -7.19 9.84
C GLN A 43 -11.26 -6.46 11.07
N ASP A 44 -10.62 -5.37 11.47
CA ASP A 44 -11.03 -4.54 12.61
C ASP A 44 -12.26 -3.64 12.31
N GLY A 45 -12.81 -3.67 11.08
CA GLY A 45 -13.83 -2.74 10.57
C GLY A 45 -15.17 -3.34 10.17
#